data_AF-A0A830FSL2-F1
#
_entry.id   AF-A0A830FSL2-F1
#
_cell.length_a   1.000
_cell.length_b   1.000
_cell.length_c   1.000
_cell.angle_alpha   90.00
_cell.angle_beta   90.00
_cell.angle_gamma   90.00
#
_symmetry.space_group_name_H-M   'P 1'
#
loop_
_entity.id
_entity.type
_entity.pdbx_description
1 polymer ?
#
loop_
_entity_poly.entity_id
_entity_poly.type
_entity_poly.pdbx_seq_one_letter_code
_entity_poly.pdbx_strand_id
1 'polypeptide(L)'
;MSDTEEEFYSAERWQNWLDRLRDEELDPEDEDSARLLYNLQDDVAIAVAKIVSAYQDDELGDEEAMEELESIREVVLAEPDFDDEDKRMLVEGVQTSLVAVFYSADVYVSNGPADEASAQEYVEAAAAAEQDEEFDRALDLTAGAGSQLFEGAEVDVSITEELEYGPLTDWLSGLDSLQSALADPEVIEDDEESA
;
A
#
# COMPACT_ATOMS: atom_id res chain seq x y z
N MET A 1 31.58 -2.70 4.47
CA MET A 1 30.81 -1.51 4.84
C MET A 1 30.67 -0.78 3.54
N SER A 2 29.61 -1.11 2.83
CA SER A 2 29.24 -0.44 1.59
C SER A 2 28.64 0.88 2.01
N ASP A 3 29.25 1.97 1.55
CA ASP A 3 28.76 3.32 1.81
C ASP A 3 27.51 3.52 0.93
N THR A 4 26.40 3.81 1.60
CA THR A 4 25.05 4.16 1.11
C THR A 4 24.19 2.99 0.61
N GLU A 5 23.64 2.22 1.56
CA GLU A 5 22.29 1.67 1.41
C GLU A 5 21.35 2.87 1.28
N GLU A 6 20.89 3.17 0.06
CA GLU A 6 19.83 4.15 -0.15
C GLU A 6 18.54 3.53 0.38
N GLU A 7 18.11 3.94 1.58
CA GLU A 7 16.87 3.46 2.22
C GLU A 7 15.68 3.81 1.32
N PHE A 8 14.89 2.81 0.91
CA PHE A 8 13.75 3.00 0.00
C PHE A 8 12.67 3.88 0.62
N TYR A 9 12.50 3.80 1.95
CA TYR A 9 11.56 4.61 2.71
C TYR A 9 11.99 4.73 4.17
N SER A 10 12.12 5.96 4.66
CA SER A 10 12.62 6.19 6.02
C SER A 10 11.51 6.41 7.04
N ALA A 11 11.80 6.09 8.29
CA ALA A 11 10.94 6.45 9.41
C ALA A 11 10.72 7.97 9.53
N GLU A 12 11.71 8.78 9.15
CA GLU A 12 11.59 10.24 9.12
C GLU A 12 10.55 10.69 8.08
N ARG A 13 10.53 10.07 6.89
CA ARG A 13 9.55 10.37 5.83
C ARG A 13 8.12 10.07 6.29
N TRP A 14 7.89 8.90 6.91
CA TRP A 14 6.59 8.57 7.49
C TRP A 14 6.17 9.59 8.56
N GLN A 15 7.08 9.95 9.47
CA GLN A 15 6.77 10.92 10.53
C GLN A 15 6.44 12.31 9.99
N ASN A 16 7.11 12.75 8.92
CA ASN A 16 6.80 14.03 8.28
C ASN A 16 5.35 14.06 7.75
N TRP A 17 4.89 12.97 7.13
CA TRP A 17 3.49 12.83 6.73
C TRP A 17 2.53 12.87 7.93
N LEU A 18 2.84 12.14 9.00
CA LEU A 18 2.01 12.14 10.21
C LEU A 18 1.94 13.54 10.85
N ASP A 19 3.07 14.26 10.92
CA ASP A 19 3.12 15.63 11.42
C ASP A 19 2.27 16.58 10.57
N ARG A 20 2.32 16.45 9.24
CA ARG A 20 1.44 17.21 8.34
C ARG A 20 -0.04 16.92 8.59
N LEU A 21 -0.42 15.64 8.71
CA LEU A 21 -1.80 15.25 9.05
C LEU A 21 -2.24 15.78 10.43
N ARG A 22 -1.33 15.89 11.40
CA ARG A 22 -1.62 16.47 12.72
C ARG A 22 -1.92 17.98 12.63
N ASP A 23 -1.23 18.70 11.77
CA ASP A 23 -1.36 20.15 11.63
C ASP A 23 -2.56 20.57 10.75
N GLU A 24 -3.00 19.72 9.82
CA GLU A 24 -4.13 20.00 8.91
C GLU A 24 -5.50 19.72 9.53
N GLU A 25 -6.54 20.46 9.15
CA GLU A 25 -7.93 20.12 9.51
C GLU A 25 -8.46 19.07 8.53
N LEU A 26 -8.50 17.80 8.94
CA LEU A 26 -8.95 16.69 8.10
C LEU A 26 -10.47 16.56 8.14
N ASP A 27 -11.10 16.60 6.97
CA ASP A 27 -12.52 16.31 6.78
C ASP A 27 -12.68 15.23 5.69
N PRO A 28 -13.28 14.06 5.98
CA PRO A 28 -13.46 13.00 4.98
C PRO A 28 -14.38 13.41 3.81
N GLU A 29 -15.16 14.49 3.94
CA GLU A 29 -15.97 15.04 2.85
C GLU A 29 -15.21 16.07 2.01
N ASP A 30 -13.98 16.45 2.41
CA ASP A 30 -13.14 17.44 1.74
C ASP A 30 -12.13 16.80 0.77
N GLU A 31 -12.06 17.34 -0.44
CA GLU A 31 -11.23 16.81 -1.53
C GLU A 31 -9.73 16.96 -1.23
N ASP A 32 -9.32 18.04 -0.56
CA ASP A 32 -7.91 18.30 -0.25
C ASP A 32 -7.44 17.38 0.89
N SER A 33 -8.29 17.12 1.89
CA SER A 33 -8.05 16.10 2.93
C SER A 33 -7.92 14.69 2.36
N ALA A 34 -8.83 14.31 1.45
CA ALA A 34 -8.76 13.01 0.77
C ALA A 34 -7.46 12.89 -0.05
N ARG A 35 -7.11 13.94 -0.82
CA ARG A 35 -5.86 13.97 -1.60
C ARG A 35 -4.64 13.81 -0.70
N LEU A 36 -4.62 14.43 0.48
CA LEU A 36 -3.51 14.32 1.41
C LEU A 36 -3.30 12.87 1.91
N LEU A 37 -4.38 12.17 2.23
CA LEU A 37 -4.34 10.76 2.64
C LEU A 37 -3.90 9.84 1.48
N TYR A 38 -4.39 10.09 0.26
CA TYR A 38 -3.95 9.35 -0.93
C TYR A 38 -2.47 9.59 -1.24
N ASN A 39 -1.98 10.83 -1.12
CA ASN A 39 -0.57 11.13 -1.32
C ASN A 39 0.33 10.34 -0.34
N LEU A 40 -0.08 10.21 0.93
CA LEU A 40 0.61 9.38 1.91
C LEU A 40 0.61 7.89 1.50
N GLN A 41 -0.56 7.38 1.10
CA GLN A 41 -0.71 6.00 0.63
C GLN A 41 0.16 5.71 -0.60
N ASP A 42 0.10 6.60 -1.61
CA ASP A 42 0.85 6.50 -2.85
C ASP A 42 2.36 6.53 -2.61
N ASP A 43 2.82 7.40 -1.71
CA ASP A 43 4.23 7.52 -1.37
C ASP A 43 4.83 6.21 -0.83
N VAL A 44 4.08 5.50 0.03
CA VAL A 44 4.48 4.16 0.52
C VAL A 44 4.38 3.12 -0.61
N ALA A 45 3.31 3.16 -1.42
CA ALA A 45 3.15 2.23 -2.54
C ALA A 45 4.28 2.37 -3.58
N ILE A 46 4.76 3.59 -3.83
CA ILE A 46 5.93 3.87 -4.67
C ILE A 46 7.19 3.26 -4.09
N ALA A 47 7.40 3.32 -2.77
CA ALA A 47 8.55 2.69 -2.14
C ALA A 47 8.53 1.17 -2.29
N VAL A 48 7.37 0.54 -2.08
CA VAL A 48 7.18 -0.90 -2.30
C VAL A 48 7.41 -1.27 -3.77
N ALA A 49 6.86 -0.49 -4.71
CA ALA A 49 7.08 -0.70 -6.14
C ALA A 49 8.58 -0.65 -6.49
N LYS A 50 9.32 0.34 -5.96
CA LYS A 50 10.77 0.47 -6.19
C LYS A 50 11.57 -0.72 -5.65
N ILE A 51 11.23 -1.25 -4.46
CA ILE A 51 11.88 -2.45 -3.92
C ILE A 51 11.66 -3.63 -4.85
N VAL A 52 10.41 -3.86 -5.27
CA VAL A 52 10.08 -4.99 -6.15
C VAL A 52 10.71 -4.83 -7.53
N SER A 53 10.78 -3.60 -8.07
CA SER A 53 11.52 -3.34 -9.31
C SER A 53 13.02 -3.63 -9.17
N ALA A 54 13.65 -3.20 -8.08
CA ALA A 54 15.06 -3.51 -7.82
C ALA A 54 15.31 -5.02 -7.67
N TYR A 55 14.36 -5.75 -7.09
CA TYR A 55 14.37 -7.23 -7.07
C TYR A 55 14.23 -7.82 -8.48
N GLN A 56 13.29 -7.33 -9.31
CA GLN A 56 13.09 -7.77 -10.69
C GLN A 56 14.32 -7.54 -11.57
N ASP A 57 15.07 -6.46 -11.31
CA ASP A 57 16.27 -6.08 -12.03
C ASP A 57 17.56 -6.78 -11.51
N ASP A 58 17.40 -7.78 -10.62
CA ASP A 58 18.49 -8.51 -9.95
C ASP A 58 19.45 -7.57 -9.15
N GLU A 59 18.99 -6.38 -8.75
CA GLU A 59 19.75 -5.43 -7.92
C GLU A 59 19.65 -5.77 -6.42
N LEU A 60 18.54 -6.39 -6.00
CA LEU A 60 18.31 -6.97 -4.68
C LEU A 60 18.11 -8.49 -4.79
N GLY A 61 18.67 -9.25 -3.85
CA GLY A 61 18.27 -10.65 -3.67
C GLY A 61 16.95 -10.80 -2.89
N ASP A 62 16.37 -12.00 -2.91
CA ASP A 62 15.11 -12.32 -2.22
C ASP A 62 15.15 -11.94 -0.73
N GLU A 63 16.26 -12.26 -0.05
CA GLU A 63 16.45 -11.95 1.38
C GLU A 63 16.53 -10.43 1.63
N GLU A 64 17.25 -9.70 0.78
CA GLU A 64 17.42 -8.23 0.90
C GLU A 64 16.10 -7.51 0.62
N ALA A 65 15.38 -7.88 -0.43
CA ALA A 65 14.08 -7.30 -0.75
C ALA A 65 13.07 -7.52 0.38
N MET A 66 13.06 -8.69 1.02
CA MET A 66 12.21 -8.98 2.17
C MET A 66 12.59 -8.16 3.40
N GLU A 67 13.89 -7.98 3.67
CA GLU A 67 14.36 -7.14 4.79
C GLU A 67 13.93 -5.67 4.59
N GLU A 68 14.04 -5.13 3.38
CA GLU A 68 13.57 -3.78 3.05
C GLU A 68 12.05 -3.65 3.22
N LEU A 69 11.26 -4.60 2.69
CA LEU A 69 9.80 -4.61 2.85
C LEU A 69 9.38 -4.67 4.33
N GLU A 70 10.04 -5.52 5.13
CA GLU A 70 9.78 -5.63 6.56
C GLU A 70 10.10 -4.34 7.29
N SER A 71 11.23 -3.70 6.99
CA SER A 71 11.64 -2.43 7.59
C SER A 71 10.58 -1.34 7.38
N ILE A 72 10.11 -1.14 6.14
CA ILE A 72 9.07 -0.15 5.84
C ILE A 72 7.75 -0.52 6.53
N ARG A 73 7.35 -1.80 6.47
CA ARG A 73 6.12 -2.29 7.07
C ARG A 73 6.08 -2.04 8.58
N GLU A 74 7.18 -2.27 9.29
CA GLU A 74 7.28 -2.03 10.74
C GLU A 74 7.05 -0.56 11.09
N VAL A 75 7.58 0.36 10.29
CA VAL A 75 7.38 1.80 10.47
C VAL A 75 5.94 2.20 10.16
N VAL A 76 5.46 1.83 8.98
CA VAL A 76 4.17 2.28 8.44
C VAL A 76 3.00 1.72 9.25
N LEU A 77 3.07 0.46 9.68
CA LEU A 77 1.99 -0.21 10.41
C LEU A 77 2.11 -0.08 11.95
N ALA A 78 3.07 0.70 12.44
CA ALA A 78 3.13 1.04 13.86
C ALA A 78 1.86 1.82 14.28
N GLU A 79 1.43 1.64 15.53
CA GLU A 79 0.25 2.35 16.06
C GLU A 79 0.45 3.88 15.91
N PRO A 80 -0.47 4.58 15.22
CA PRO A 80 -0.30 6.00 14.94
C PRO A 80 -0.54 6.83 16.20
N ASP A 81 0.43 7.67 16.56
CA ASP A 81 0.37 8.53 17.74
C ASP A 81 -0.44 9.81 17.45
N PHE A 82 -1.76 9.71 17.56
CA PHE A 82 -2.70 10.83 17.39
C PHE A 82 -3.59 10.97 18.63
N ASP A 83 -3.63 12.18 19.19
CA ASP A 83 -4.56 12.54 20.27
C ASP A 83 -6.02 12.61 19.77
N ASP A 84 -6.21 12.92 18.49
CA ASP A 84 -7.51 13.04 17.84
C ASP A 84 -7.95 11.68 17.27
N GLU A 85 -9.08 11.18 17.76
CA GLU A 85 -9.61 9.86 17.40
C GLU A 85 -10.07 9.78 15.94
N ASP A 86 -10.60 10.86 15.38
CA ASP A 86 -11.08 10.90 13.99
C ASP A 86 -9.87 10.87 13.04
N LYS A 87 -8.83 11.67 13.32
CA LYS A 87 -7.57 11.63 12.55
C LYS A 87 -6.89 10.28 12.64
N ARG A 88 -6.87 9.67 13.83
CA ARG A 88 -6.32 8.34 14.02
C ARG A 88 -7.02 7.32 13.14
N MET A 89 -8.36 7.34 13.10
CA MET A 89 -9.15 6.44 12.26
C MET A 89 -8.85 6.61 10.76
N LEU A 90 -8.62 7.84 10.30
CA LEU A 90 -8.21 8.10 8.91
C LEU A 90 -6.85 7.47 8.59
N VAL A 91 -5.88 7.63 9.49
CA VAL A 91 -4.55 7.01 9.33
C VAL A 91 -4.63 5.48 9.39
N GLU A 92 -5.44 4.92 10.29
CA GLU A 92 -5.70 3.48 10.37
C GLU A 92 -6.31 2.93 9.06
N GLY A 93 -7.14 3.71 8.38
CA GLY A 93 -7.64 3.40 7.04
C GLY A 93 -6.53 3.29 5.99
N VAL A 94 -5.62 4.28 5.95
CA VAL A 94 -4.44 4.26 5.08
C VAL A 94 -3.51 3.09 5.42
N GLN A 95 -3.32 2.79 6.71
CA GLN A 95 -2.53 1.63 7.12
C GLN A 95 -3.19 0.31 6.66
N THR A 96 -4.51 0.21 6.78
CA THR A 96 -5.28 -0.97 6.35
C THR A 96 -5.12 -1.20 4.85
N SER A 97 -5.23 -0.16 4.02
CA SER A 97 -5.03 -0.27 2.56
C SER A 97 -3.63 -0.78 2.21
N LEU A 98 -2.60 -0.28 2.89
CA LEU A 98 -1.20 -0.65 2.68
C LEU A 98 -0.87 -2.09 3.11
N VAL A 99 -1.68 -2.72 3.97
CA VAL A 99 -1.49 -4.15 4.32
C VAL A 99 -1.50 -5.01 3.06
N ALA A 100 -2.46 -4.81 2.16
CA ALA A 100 -2.53 -5.61 0.93
C ALA A 100 -1.36 -5.32 -0.01
N VAL A 101 -0.82 -4.10 -0.03
CA VAL A 101 0.36 -3.73 -0.83
C VAL A 101 1.60 -4.50 -0.35
N PHE A 102 1.87 -4.51 0.95
CA PHE A 102 2.99 -5.27 1.51
C PHE A 102 2.83 -6.78 1.29
N TYR A 103 1.64 -7.34 1.55
CA TYR A 103 1.41 -8.77 1.36
C TYR A 103 1.52 -9.18 -0.11
N SER A 104 1.12 -8.31 -1.05
CA SER A 104 1.30 -8.54 -2.48
C SER A 104 2.76 -8.63 -2.88
N ALA A 105 3.60 -7.74 -2.32
CA ALA A 105 5.05 -7.76 -2.52
C ALA A 105 5.68 -9.01 -1.89
N ASP A 106 5.28 -9.38 -0.67
CA ASP A 106 5.74 -10.60 0.00
C ASP A 106 5.41 -11.86 -0.83
N VAL A 107 4.20 -11.94 -1.39
CA VAL A 107 3.80 -13.04 -2.29
C VAL A 107 4.71 -13.07 -3.53
N TYR A 108 4.91 -11.91 -4.17
CA TYR A 108 5.68 -11.81 -5.40
C TYR A 108 7.16 -12.15 -5.21
N VAL A 109 7.82 -11.59 -4.18
CA VAL A 109 9.23 -11.87 -3.90
C VAL A 109 9.42 -13.34 -3.50
N SER A 110 8.50 -13.93 -2.72
CA SER A 110 8.61 -15.33 -2.28
C SER A 110 8.34 -16.36 -3.38
N ASN A 111 7.32 -16.12 -4.21
CA ASN A 111 6.72 -17.15 -5.07
C ASN A 111 6.56 -16.73 -6.53
N GLY A 112 6.87 -15.48 -6.87
CA GLY A 112 6.45 -14.85 -8.12
C GLY A 112 4.96 -14.49 -8.11
N PRO A 113 4.41 -14.07 -9.27
CA PRO A 113 2.99 -13.73 -9.39
C PRO A 113 2.12 -14.96 -9.13
N ALA A 114 1.03 -14.79 -8.39
CA ALA A 114 0.05 -15.86 -8.20
C ALA A 114 -0.53 -16.32 -9.55
N ASP A 115 -0.65 -17.63 -9.77
CA ASP A 115 -0.96 -18.21 -11.09
C ASP A 115 -2.21 -19.12 -11.11
N GLU A 116 -2.96 -19.20 -9.99
CA GLU A 116 -4.13 -20.09 -9.91
C GLU A 116 -5.38 -19.50 -10.60
N ALA A 117 -5.47 -18.17 -10.71
CA ALA A 117 -6.57 -17.44 -11.32
C ALA A 117 -6.10 -16.07 -11.84
N SER A 118 -6.96 -15.33 -12.55
CA SER A 118 -6.69 -13.93 -12.89
C SER A 118 -6.84 -13.01 -11.68
N ALA A 119 -6.20 -11.84 -11.70
CA ALA A 119 -6.33 -10.82 -10.64
C ALA A 119 -7.80 -10.49 -10.32
N GLN A 120 -8.65 -10.38 -11.35
CA GLN A 120 -10.09 -10.16 -11.17
C GLN A 120 -10.79 -11.32 -10.45
N GLU A 121 -10.49 -12.57 -10.83
CA GLU A 121 -11.06 -13.76 -10.18
C GLU A 121 -10.60 -13.88 -8.72
N TYR A 122 -9.36 -13.46 -8.40
CA TYR A 122 -8.88 -13.35 -7.03
C TYR A 122 -9.68 -12.32 -6.22
N VAL A 123 -9.95 -11.14 -6.78
CA VAL A 123 -10.76 -10.10 -6.12
C VAL A 123 -12.20 -10.57 -5.88
N GLU A 124 -12.83 -11.22 -6.86
CA GLU A 124 -14.16 -11.80 -6.70
C GLU A 124 -14.19 -12.88 -5.60
N ALA A 125 -13.15 -13.71 -5.52
CA ALA A 125 -13.01 -14.71 -4.46
C ALA A 125 -12.76 -14.05 -3.10
N ALA A 126 -12.00 -12.96 -3.04
CA ALA A 126 -11.77 -12.18 -1.82
C ALA A 126 -13.08 -11.57 -1.31
N ALA A 127 -13.91 -11.03 -2.20
CA ALA A 127 -15.23 -10.49 -1.85
C ALA A 127 -16.18 -11.57 -1.30
N ALA A 128 -16.10 -12.80 -1.83
CA ALA A 128 -16.86 -13.92 -1.27
C ALA A 128 -16.33 -14.33 0.12
N ALA A 129 -15.01 -14.37 0.30
CA ALA A 129 -14.39 -14.68 1.59
C ALA A 129 -14.72 -13.62 2.66
N GLU A 130 -14.71 -12.34 2.31
CA GLU A 130 -15.09 -11.25 3.22
C GLU A 130 -16.55 -11.35 3.67
N GLN A 131 -17.48 -11.65 2.75
CA GLN A 131 -18.89 -11.88 3.10
C GLN A 131 -19.10 -13.07 4.05
N ASP A 132 -18.22 -14.07 3.97
CA ASP A 132 -18.21 -15.22 4.87
C ASP A 132 -17.39 -14.95 6.16
N GLU A 133 -16.96 -13.70 6.39
CA GLU A 133 -16.12 -13.23 7.51
C GLU A 133 -14.76 -13.97 7.61
N GLU A 134 -14.28 -14.54 6.49
CA GLU A 134 -12.97 -15.19 6.35
C GLU A 134 -11.88 -14.15 6.01
N PHE A 135 -11.66 -13.14 6.86
CA PHE A 135 -10.79 -11.98 6.55
C PHE A 135 -9.34 -12.34 6.20
N ASP A 136 -8.73 -13.30 6.90
CA ASP A 136 -7.36 -13.75 6.57
C ASP A 136 -7.29 -14.30 5.14
N ARG A 137 -8.31 -15.07 4.74
CA ARG A 137 -8.41 -15.62 3.39
C ARG A 137 -8.69 -14.53 2.36
N ALA A 138 -9.54 -13.57 2.69
CA ALA A 138 -9.81 -12.42 1.81
C ALA A 138 -8.51 -11.64 1.55
N LEU A 139 -7.71 -11.38 2.59
CA LEU A 139 -6.41 -10.74 2.45
C LEU A 139 -5.45 -11.56 1.59
N ASP A 140 -5.32 -12.87 1.83
CA ASP A 140 -4.47 -13.76 1.03
C ASP A 140 -4.85 -13.73 -0.47
N LEU A 141 -6.14 -13.73 -0.77
CA LEU A 141 -6.66 -13.65 -2.14
C LEU A 141 -6.38 -12.28 -2.77
N THR A 142 -6.58 -11.19 -2.01
CA THR A 142 -6.25 -9.83 -2.48
C THR A 142 -4.75 -9.65 -2.72
N ALA A 143 -3.91 -10.20 -1.85
CA ALA A 143 -2.46 -10.23 -2.05
C ALA A 143 -2.06 -11.05 -3.29
N GLY A 144 -2.77 -12.15 -3.55
CA GLY A 144 -2.67 -12.90 -4.80
C GLY A 144 -2.95 -12.04 -6.03
N ALA A 145 -4.05 -11.27 -6.02
CA ALA A 145 -4.36 -10.32 -7.09
C ALA A 145 -3.26 -9.26 -7.25
N GLY A 146 -2.85 -8.64 -6.14
CA GLY A 146 -1.84 -7.58 -6.15
C GLY A 146 -0.46 -8.05 -6.61
N SER A 147 -0.08 -9.30 -6.34
CA SER A 147 1.18 -9.88 -6.84
C SER A 147 1.27 -9.91 -8.37
N GLN A 148 0.13 -10.01 -9.07
CA GLN A 148 0.11 -10.00 -10.53
C GLN A 148 0.33 -8.60 -11.12
N LEU A 149 0.11 -7.53 -10.34
CA LEU A 149 0.31 -6.15 -10.79
C LEU A 149 1.77 -5.88 -11.15
N PHE A 150 2.71 -6.51 -10.45
CA PHE A 150 4.15 -6.43 -10.74
C PHE A 150 4.53 -7.03 -12.12
N GLU A 151 3.66 -7.84 -12.72
CA GLU A 151 3.78 -8.36 -14.10
C GLU A 151 2.88 -7.62 -15.10
N GLY A 152 2.31 -6.49 -14.71
CA GLY A 152 1.47 -5.65 -15.54
C GLY A 152 0.02 -6.15 -15.69
N ALA A 153 -0.46 -7.00 -14.78
CA ALA A 153 -1.89 -7.21 -14.65
C ALA A 153 -2.57 -5.94 -14.13
N GLU A 154 -3.89 -5.86 -14.33
CA GLU A 154 -4.72 -4.76 -13.84
C GLU A 154 -5.89 -5.33 -13.03
N VAL A 155 -6.25 -4.63 -11.96
CA VAL A 155 -7.42 -4.81 -11.11
C VAL A 155 -8.35 -3.62 -11.36
N ASP A 156 -9.59 -3.92 -11.74
CA ASP A 156 -10.62 -2.89 -11.92
C ASP A 156 -11.21 -2.50 -10.57
N VAL A 157 -10.74 -1.38 -10.03
CA VAL A 157 -11.17 -0.86 -8.73
C VAL A 157 -12.60 -0.32 -8.75
N SER A 158 -13.23 -0.14 -9.92
CA SER A 158 -14.65 0.24 -9.97
C SER A 158 -15.58 -0.83 -9.37
N ILE A 159 -15.09 -2.08 -9.22
CA ILE A 159 -15.82 -3.13 -8.52
C ILE A 159 -16.15 -2.75 -7.07
N THR A 160 -15.39 -1.86 -6.41
CA THR A 160 -15.69 -1.41 -5.05
C THR A 160 -17.05 -0.72 -4.95
N GLU A 161 -17.58 -0.16 -6.04
CA GLU A 161 -18.93 0.43 -6.08
C GLU A 161 -20.04 -0.62 -5.90
N GLU A 162 -19.73 -1.90 -6.16
CA GLU A 162 -20.64 -3.05 -6.03
C GLU A 162 -20.44 -3.83 -4.72
N LEU A 163 -19.38 -3.54 -3.96
CA LEU A 163 -19.04 -4.19 -2.71
C LEU A 163 -19.67 -3.47 -1.51
N GLU A 164 -19.94 -4.22 -0.44
CA GLU A 164 -20.22 -3.62 0.86
C GLU A 164 -18.92 -3.04 1.41
N TYR A 165 -18.98 -1.88 2.08
CA TYR A 165 -17.78 -1.28 2.67
C TYR A 165 -17.20 -2.19 3.76
N GLY A 166 -15.91 -2.48 3.65
CA GLY A 166 -15.16 -3.39 4.51
C GLY A 166 -13.65 -3.35 4.22
N PRO A 167 -12.85 -4.18 4.91
CA PRO A 167 -11.41 -4.25 4.69
C PRO A 167 -11.00 -4.43 3.22
N LEU A 168 -11.75 -5.19 2.43
CA LEU A 168 -11.47 -5.41 1.02
C LEU A 168 -11.51 -4.11 0.22
N THR A 169 -12.44 -3.20 0.49
CA THR A 169 -12.49 -1.93 -0.23
C THR A 169 -11.26 -1.06 0.06
N ASP A 170 -10.76 -1.07 1.31
CA ASP A 170 -9.53 -0.36 1.66
C ASP A 170 -8.31 -1.03 1.00
N TRP A 171 -8.24 -2.38 1.01
CA TRP A 171 -7.17 -3.12 0.34
C TRP A 171 -7.12 -2.88 -1.17
N LEU A 172 -8.29 -2.83 -1.84
CA LEU A 172 -8.37 -2.52 -3.26
C LEU A 172 -7.93 -1.08 -3.56
N SER A 173 -8.19 -0.13 -2.66
CA SER A 173 -7.62 1.22 -2.76
C SER A 173 -6.10 1.20 -2.70
N GLY A 174 -5.51 0.41 -1.80
CA GLY A 174 -4.06 0.23 -1.73
C GLY A 174 -3.48 -0.39 -2.99
N LEU A 175 -4.16 -1.39 -3.57
CA LEU A 175 -3.77 -1.95 -4.87
C LEU A 175 -3.85 -0.92 -5.99
N ASP A 176 -4.81 0.01 -5.99
CA ASP A 176 -4.88 1.10 -6.97
C ASP A 176 -3.64 2.01 -6.93
N SER A 177 -3.22 2.39 -5.71
CA SER A 177 -1.99 3.13 -5.48
C SER A 177 -0.77 2.36 -6.00
N LEU A 178 -0.71 1.05 -5.75
CA LEU A 178 0.36 0.20 -6.28
C LEU A 178 0.37 0.15 -7.81
N GLN A 179 -0.80 0.03 -8.46
CA GLN A 179 -0.91 0.08 -9.92
C GLN A 179 -0.39 1.39 -10.49
N SER A 180 -0.78 2.51 -9.87
CA SER A 180 -0.35 3.85 -10.25
C SER A 180 1.17 4.00 -10.10
N ALA A 181 1.72 3.55 -8.97
CA ALA A 181 3.14 3.55 -8.70
C ALA A 181 3.96 2.72 -9.70
N LEU A 182 3.46 1.56 -10.12
CA LEU A 182 4.12 0.70 -11.12
C LEU A 182 4.04 1.29 -12.53
N ALA A 183 2.99 2.04 -12.85
CA ALA A 183 2.82 2.69 -14.15
C ALA A 183 3.71 3.93 -14.30
N ASP A 184 3.81 4.76 -13.25
CA ASP A 184 4.62 5.96 -13.23
C ASP A 184 5.16 6.25 -11.81
N PRO A 185 6.37 5.76 -11.46
CA PRO A 185 6.95 5.93 -10.14
C PRO A 185 7.53 7.35 -9.96
N GLU A 186 6.67 8.36 -9.96
CA GLU A 186 7.04 9.73 -9.58
C GLU A 186 7.05 9.87 -8.05
N VAL A 187 8.12 10.46 -7.50
CA VAL A 187 8.18 10.72 -6.06
C VAL A 187 7.11 11.76 -5.70
N ILE A 188 6.29 11.45 -4.71
CA ILE A 188 5.33 12.41 -4.16
C ILE A 188 6.12 13.44 -3.35
N GLU A 189 6.08 14.70 -3.80
CA GLU A 189 6.67 15.80 -3.05
C GLU A 189 5.82 16.05 -1.79
N ASP A 190 6.47 16.01 -0.63
CA ASP A 190 5.94 16.64 0.57
C ASP A 190 5.90 18.14 0.25
N ASP A 191 4.75 18.67 -0.20
CA ASP A 191 4.57 20.10 -0.55
C ASP A 191 4.93 21.04 0.64
N GLU A 192 6.22 21.21 0.92
CA GLU A 192 6.78 22.22 1.84
C GLU A 192 7.18 23.51 1.09
N GLU A 193 6.98 23.61 -0.23
CA GLU A 193 7.17 24.87 -0.96
C GLU A 193 5.88 25.71 -0.97
N SER A 194 5.66 26.41 0.13
CA SER A 194 4.95 27.70 0.13
C SER A 194 5.61 28.64 1.13
N ALA A 195 6.74 29.23 0.70
CA ALA A 195 7.39 30.36 1.37
C ALA A 195 6.63 31.69 1.19
#